data_AF-A0A6A6CHL6-F1
#
_entry.id   AF-A0A6A6CHL6-F1
#
_cell.length_a   1.000
_cell.length_b   1.000
_cell.length_c   1.000
_cell.angle_alpha   90.00
_cell.angle_beta   90.00
_cell.angle_gamma   90.00
#
_symmetry.space_group_name_H-M   'P 1'
#
loop_
_entity.id
_entity.type
_entity.pdbx_description
1 polymer ?
#
loop_
_entity_poly.entity_id
_entity_poly.type
_entity_poly.pdbx_seq_one_letter_code
_entity_poly.pdbx_strand_id
1 'polypeptide(L)'
;MSTQCLLLDKMPAEIRNRIYEYAFAPDDDKEVELADGTPPTIDLVLANRQIHNESIGLYALAHLDYFRNTNFCISRERGPFIKPTIHSSLWTSAVVGNTPAYRGKGSVPRCGSSR
;
A
#
# COMPACT_ATOMS: atom_id res chain seq x y z
N MET A 1 -29.22 11.00 17.92
CA MET A 1 -29.56 9.63 18.33
C MET A 1 -28.91 8.69 17.33
N SER A 2 -28.04 7.77 17.77
CA SER A 2 -27.39 6.81 16.88
C SER A 2 -28.44 5.80 16.43
N THR A 3 -28.71 5.71 15.14
CA THR A 3 -29.57 4.68 14.55
C THR A 3 -28.93 3.32 14.83
N GLN A 4 -29.60 2.53 15.66
CA GLN A 4 -29.18 1.18 16.04
C GLN A 4 -29.23 0.28 14.79
N CYS A 5 -28.14 -0.40 14.47
CA CYS A 5 -28.09 -1.27 13.31
C CYS A 5 -28.50 -2.69 13.74
N LEU A 6 -29.77 -3.04 13.51
CA LEU A 6 -30.35 -4.32 13.94
C LEU A 6 -29.57 -5.55 13.45
N LEU A 7 -28.87 -5.44 12.33
CA LEU A 7 -27.99 -6.48 11.82
C LEU A 7 -26.77 -6.68 12.74
N LEU A 8 -26.09 -5.59 13.09
CA LEU A 8 -24.89 -5.62 13.93
C LEU A 8 -25.23 -5.98 15.39
N ASP A 9 -26.41 -5.58 15.87
CA ASP A 9 -26.88 -5.88 17.22
C ASP A 9 -27.23 -7.37 17.41
N LYS A 10 -27.78 -8.01 16.37
CA LYS A 10 -28.15 -9.43 16.42
C LYS A 10 -26.99 -10.37 16.14
N MET A 11 -25.88 -9.85 15.61
CA MET A 11 -24.69 -10.63 15.34
C MET A 11 -23.73 -10.62 16.55
N PRO A 12 -23.16 -11.77 16.94
CA PRO A 12 -22.08 -11.82 17.92
C PRO A 12 -20.84 -11.07 17.44
N ALA A 13 -20.05 -10.56 18.39
CA ALA A 13 -18.82 -9.84 18.09
C ALA A 13 -17.79 -10.70 17.36
N GLU A 14 -17.70 -12.01 17.65
CA GLU A 14 -16.74 -12.88 16.96
C GLU A 14 -17.04 -12.99 15.47
N ILE A 15 -18.32 -12.99 15.09
CA ILE A 15 -18.73 -13.08 13.69
C ILE A 15 -18.45 -11.76 12.98
N ARG A 16 -18.68 -10.61 13.64
CA ARG A 16 -18.33 -9.29 13.08
C ARG A 16 -16.83 -9.17 12.81
N ASN A 17 -16.01 -9.59 13.77
CA ASN A 17 -14.54 -9.57 13.62
C ASN A 17 -14.08 -10.41 12.43
N ARG A 18 -14.60 -11.63 12.27
CA ARG A 18 -14.28 -12.46 11.10
C ARG A 18 -14.67 -11.80 9.78
N ILE A 19 -15.81 -11.12 9.73
CA ILE A 19 -16.22 -10.39 8.52
C ILE A 19 -15.23 -9.27 8.20
N TYR A 20 -14.77 -8.52 9.22
CA TYR A 20 -13.75 -7.49 9.02
C TYR A 20 -12.43 -8.08 8.53
N GLU A 21 -11.99 -9.20 9.11
CA GLU A 21 -10.79 -9.92 8.66
C GLU A 21 -10.91 -10.35 7.20
N TYR A 22 -12.04 -10.92 6.78
CA TYR A 22 -12.28 -11.29 5.39
C TYR A 22 -12.35 -10.08 4.46
N ALA A 23 -12.97 -8.98 4.89
CA ALA A 23 -13.11 -7.78 4.09
C ALA A 23 -11.78 -7.07 3.83
N PHE A 24 -10.81 -7.20 4.76
CA PHE A 24 -9.48 -6.60 4.63
C PHE A 24 -8.40 -7.59 4.18
N ALA A 25 -8.76 -8.85 3.95
CA ALA A 25 -7.82 -9.84 3.47
C ALA A 25 -7.27 -9.42 2.10
N PRO A 26 -5.95 -9.50 1.88
CA PRO A 26 -5.39 -9.26 0.57
C PRO A 26 -5.83 -10.37 -0.40
N ASP A 27 -6.08 -9.99 -1.67
CA ASP A 27 -6.22 -10.97 -2.75
C ASP A 27 -4.83 -11.60 -3.04
N ASP A 28 -4.80 -12.94 -3.14
CA ASP A 28 -3.64 -13.85 -3.13
C ASP A 28 -2.29 -13.39 -3.72
N ASP A 29 -1.23 -14.06 -3.22
CA ASP A 29 0.24 -14.04 -3.43
C ASP A 29 0.79 -13.87 -4.87
N LYS A 30 0.23 -12.97 -5.68
CA LYS A 30 0.77 -12.65 -7.00
C LYS A 30 1.82 -11.54 -6.85
N GLU A 31 2.85 -11.57 -7.69
CA GLU A 31 3.69 -10.39 -7.87
C GLU A 31 2.80 -9.27 -8.42
N VAL A 32 2.78 -8.14 -7.71
CA VAL A 32 1.93 -7.00 -8.07
C VAL A 32 2.83 -5.88 -8.59
N GLU A 33 2.47 -5.28 -9.72
CA GLU A 33 3.15 -4.08 -10.15
C GLU A 33 2.88 -2.95 -9.16
N LEU A 34 3.94 -2.25 -8.71
CA LEU A 34 3.82 -1.23 -7.67
C LEU A 34 2.78 -0.14 -8.00
N ALA A 35 2.58 0.15 -9.29
CA ALA A 35 1.59 1.12 -9.76
C ALA A 35 0.15 0.60 -9.70
N ASP A 36 -0.04 -0.72 -9.79
CA ASP A 36 -1.35 -1.39 -9.85
C ASP A 36 -1.75 -2.02 -8.50
N GLY A 37 -0.97 -1.78 -7.45
CA GLY A 37 -1.26 -2.27 -6.11
C GLY A 37 -2.59 -1.76 -5.58
N THR A 38 -3.52 -2.66 -5.30
CA THR A 38 -4.81 -2.36 -4.65
C THR A 38 -4.77 -2.75 -3.18
N PRO A 39 -4.46 -1.81 -2.26
CA PRO A 39 -4.57 -2.07 -0.83
C PRO A 39 -6.03 -2.25 -0.40
N PRO A 40 -6.28 -2.78 0.82
CA PRO A 40 -7.62 -2.89 1.38
C PRO A 40 -8.37 -1.55 1.36
N THR A 41 -9.65 -1.58 0.99
CA THR A 41 -10.47 -0.36 0.89
C THR A 41 -10.93 0.14 2.26
N ILE A 42 -11.00 1.46 2.42
CA ILE A 42 -11.45 2.11 3.67
C ILE A 42 -12.98 2.17 3.80
N ASP A 43 -13.72 1.81 2.75
CA ASP A 43 -15.17 2.02 2.64
C ASP A 43 -15.96 1.37 3.79
N LEU A 44 -15.55 0.18 4.22
CA LEU A 44 -16.17 -0.53 5.34
C LEU A 44 -16.06 0.26 6.65
N VAL A 45 -14.90 0.89 6.89
CA VAL A 45 -14.62 1.70 8.08
C VAL A 45 -15.50 2.95 8.10
N LEU A 46 -15.83 3.50 6.93
CA LEU A 46 -16.62 4.73 6.79
C LEU A 46 -18.15 4.49 6.79
N ALA A 47 -18.60 3.23 6.71
CA ALA A 47 -20.01 2.91 6.55
C ALA A 47 -20.86 3.20 7.82
N ASN A 48 -20.32 2.94 9.02
CA ASN A 48 -21.07 3.06 10.27
C ASN A 48 -20.13 3.33 11.46
N ARG A 49 -20.59 4.12 12.45
CA ARG A 49 -19.82 4.43 13.67
C ARG A 49 -19.43 3.20 14.50
N GLN A 50 -20.30 2.20 14.61
CA GLN A 50 -19.99 0.95 15.30
C GLN A 50 -18.90 0.18 14.54
N ILE A 51 -19.09 -0.01 13.24
CA ILE A 51 -18.10 -0.70 12.40
C ILE A 51 -16.76 0.01 12.48
N HIS A 52 -16.75 1.35 12.33
CA HIS A 52 -15.55 2.18 12.46
C HIS A 52 -14.78 1.86 13.75
N ASN A 53 -15.45 1.88 14.90
CA ASN A 53 -14.80 1.69 16.19
C ASN A 53 -14.25 0.27 16.37
N GLU A 54 -14.93 -0.74 15.80
CA GLU A 54 -14.51 -2.13 15.89
C GLU A 54 -13.39 -2.47 14.90
N SER A 55 -13.42 -1.89 13.69
CA SER A 55 -12.61 -2.33 12.55
C SER A 55 -11.42 -1.43 12.21
N ILE A 56 -11.36 -0.19 12.70
CA ILE A 56 -10.27 0.77 12.37
C ILE A 56 -8.87 0.20 12.67
N GLY A 57 -8.72 -0.54 13.77
CA GLY A 57 -7.46 -1.17 14.14
C GLY A 57 -7.08 -2.31 13.19
N LEU A 58 -8.06 -3.12 12.79
CA LEU A 58 -7.88 -4.21 11.84
C LEU A 58 -7.49 -3.67 10.46
N TYR A 59 -8.16 -2.60 10.01
CA TYR A 59 -7.82 -1.91 8.77
C TYR A 59 -6.38 -1.40 8.77
N ALA A 60 -5.96 -0.71 9.85
CA ALA A 60 -4.61 -0.19 9.94
C ALA A 60 -3.55 -1.30 9.89
N LEU A 61 -3.81 -2.44 10.56
CA LEU A 61 -2.92 -3.59 10.52
C LEU A 61 -2.88 -4.22 9.11
N ALA A 62 -4.03 -4.46 8.49
CA ALA A 62 -4.12 -5.07 7.17
C ALA A 62 -3.47 -4.19 6.08
N HIS A 63 -3.67 -2.87 6.16
CA HIS A 63 -3.04 -1.92 5.24
C HIS A 63 -1.51 -1.95 5.35
N LEU A 64 -0.97 -2.00 6.57
CA LEU A 64 0.48 -2.14 6.77
C LEU A 64 0.99 -3.50 6.32
N ASP A 65 0.24 -4.56 6.60
CA ASP A 65 0.61 -5.93 6.27
C ASP A 65 0.66 -6.14 4.76
N TYR A 66 -0.26 -5.53 4.01
CA TYR A 66 -0.26 -5.48 2.54
C TYR A 66 1.09 -4.96 2.01
N PHE A 67 1.50 -3.74 2.37
CA PHE A 67 2.76 -3.19 1.86
C PHE A 67 4.01 -3.93 2.36
N ARG A 68 3.89 -4.66 3.47
CA ARG A 68 5.00 -5.42 4.05
C ARG A 68 5.19 -6.77 3.37
N ASN A 69 4.10 -7.47 3.06
CA ASN A 69 4.13 -8.86 2.62
C ASN A 69 3.89 -9.02 1.11
N THR A 70 3.33 -8.00 0.43
CA THR A 70 3.15 -8.02 -1.02
C THR A 70 4.49 -7.90 -1.73
N ASN A 71 4.73 -8.80 -2.68
CA ASN A 71 5.90 -8.76 -3.56
C ASN A 71 5.65 -7.77 -4.70
N PHE A 72 6.14 -6.54 -4.54
CA PHE A 72 6.04 -5.52 -5.58
C PHE A 72 7.13 -5.68 -6.63
N CYS A 73 6.74 -5.55 -7.90
CA CYS A 73 7.64 -5.42 -9.02
C CYS A 73 7.53 -4.02 -9.65
N ILE A 74 8.59 -3.57 -10.33
CA ILE A 74 8.57 -2.31 -11.08
C ILE A 74 8.83 -2.64 -12.55
N SER A 75 7.81 -2.46 -13.40
CA SER A 75 7.98 -2.57 -14.85
C SER A 75 8.71 -1.33 -15.34
N ARG A 76 9.99 -1.49 -15.72
CA ARG A 76 10.73 -0.40 -16.35
C ARG A 76 10.31 -0.30 -17.81
N GLU A 77 9.18 0.33 -18.09
CA GLU A 77 8.93 0.85 -19.43
C GLU A 77 10.00 1.91 -19.70
N ARG A 78 10.82 1.68 -20.72
CA ARG A 78 11.81 2.66 -21.17
C ARG A 78 11.06 3.81 -21.85
N GLY A 79 10.52 4.74 -21.08
CA GLY A 79 10.23 6.08 -21.61
C GLY A 79 11.53 6.65 -22.20
N PRO A 80 11.46 7.50 -23.25
CA PRO A 80 12.65 8.13 -23.78
C PRO A 80 13.35 8.84 -22.61
N PHE A 81 14.60 8.45 -22.36
CA PHE A 81 15.44 9.11 -21.37
C PHE A 81 15.60 10.56 -21.83
N ILE A 82 14.75 11.45 -21.34
CA ILE A 82 14.95 12.88 -21.46
C ILE A 82 16.17 13.14 -20.58
N LYS A 83 17.33 13.20 -21.23
CA LYS A 83 18.55 13.71 -20.60
C LYS A 83 18.15 15.06 -19.99
N PRO A 84 18.25 15.26 -18.67
CA PRO A 84 18.11 16.61 -18.15
C PRO A 84 19.20 17.41 -18.85
N THR A 85 18.79 18.28 -19.76
CA THR A 85 19.70 19.25 -20.38
C THR A 85 19.98 20.25 -19.28
N ILE A 86 20.93 19.90 -18.41
CA ILE A 86 21.46 20.81 -17.43
C ILE A 86 22.20 21.85 -18.26
N HIS A 87 21.58 23.02 -18.43
CA HIS A 87 22.33 24.20 -18.87
C HIS A 87 23.45 24.39 -17.85
N SER A 88 24.69 24.26 -18.32
CA SER A 88 25.92 24.22 -17.53
C SER A 88 26.23 25.51 -16.74
N SER A 89 25.31 26.46 -16.70
CA SER A 89 25.51 27.81 -16.18
C SER A 89 25.02 28.03 -14.75
N LEU A 90 24.61 27.01 -13.99
CA LEU A 90 24.13 27.21 -12.61
C LEU A 90 24.80 26.34 -11.54
N TRP A 91 25.81 25.54 -11.86
CA TRP A 91 26.54 24.76 -10.85
C TRP A 91 27.99 25.21 -10.77
N THR A 92 28.18 26.39 -10.18
CA THR A 92 29.46 26.77 -9.58
C THR A 92 29.18 27.29 -8.18
N SER A 93 29.31 26.38 -7.20
CA SER A 93 30.05 26.58 -5.94
C SER A 93 29.35 25.93 -4.74
N ALA A 94 30.15 25.14 -4.01
CA ALA A 94 29.93 24.58 -2.67
C ALA A 94 28.83 23.50 -2.59
N VAL A 95 29.07 22.27 -2.11
CA VAL A 95 29.74 21.93 -0.85
C VAL A 95 30.45 20.57 -0.99
N VAL A 96 31.68 20.54 -0.47
CA VAL A 96 32.51 19.36 -0.24
C VAL A 96 31.83 18.41 0.75
N GLY A 97 31.74 17.13 0.38
CA GLY A 97 31.79 15.99 1.31
C GLY A 97 30.55 15.73 2.19
N ASN A 98 29.64 14.87 1.72
CA ASN A 98 29.13 13.67 2.41
C ASN A 98 27.87 13.16 1.72
N THR A 99 28.02 12.26 0.76
CA THR A 99 26.93 11.36 0.36
C THR A 99 26.92 10.17 1.34
N PRO A 100 25.86 9.95 2.14
CA PRO A 100 25.70 8.67 2.78
C PRO A 100 25.44 7.63 1.68
N ALA A 101 26.33 6.64 1.60
CA ALA A 101 26.15 5.50 0.74
C ALA A 101 24.88 4.74 1.17
N TYR A 102 23.80 4.89 0.40
CA TYR A 102 22.65 4.00 0.52
C TYR A 102 23.09 2.59 0.12
N ARG A 103 23.41 1.77 1.11
CA ARG A 103 23.62 0.34 0.97
C ARG A 103 22.27 -0.36 0.91
N GLY A 104 21.52 -0.13 -0.17
CA GLY A 104 20.35 -0.92 -0.49
C GLY A 104 20.79 -2.27 -1.07
N LYS A 105 20.96 -3.28 -0.22
CA LYS A 105 20.94 -4.68 -0.68
C LYS A 105 19.50 -5.03 -0.99
N GLY A 106 19.20 -5.34 -2.25
CA GLY A 106 17.88 -5.78 -2.69
C GLY A 106 17.62 -5.34 -4.12
N SER A 107 18.09 -6.13 -5.08
CA SER A 107 17.62 -6.03 -6.46
C SER A 107 16.13 -6.33 -6.48
N VAL A 108 15.30 -5.33 -6.81
CA VAL A 108 13.86 -5.52 -7.02
C VAL A 108 13.66 -6.48 -8.20
N PRO A 109 12.89 -7.57 -8.06
CA PRO A 109 12.62 -8.49 -9.15
C PRO A 109 11.91 -7.76 -10.29
N ARG A 110 12.29 -8.07 -11.54
CA ARG A 110 11.58 -7.57 -12.73
C ARG A 110 10.34 -8.43 -12.92
N CYS A 111 9.18 -7.81 -13.09
CA CYS A 111 7.99 -8.53 -13.50
C CYS A 111 8.27 -9.30 -14.80
N GLY A 112 8.19 -10.62 -14.72
CA GLY A 112 8.34 -11.51 -15.85
C GLY A 112 7.08 -11.45 -16.70
N SER A 113 7.15 -10.82 -17.87
CA SER A 113 6.07 -10.86 -18.84
C SER A 113 6.02 -12.25 -19.47
N SER A 114 5.11 -13.10 -18.99
CA SER A 114 4.74 -14.35 -19.66
C SER A 114 3.92 -14.00 -20.90
N ARG A 115 4.44 -14.40 -22.06
CA ARG A 115 3.82 -14.28 -23.39
C ARG A 115 2.59 -15.17 -23.55
#